data_AF-A0A522CMT9-F1
#
_entry.id   AF-A0A522CMT9-F1
#
_cell.length_a   1.000
_cell.length_b   1.000
_cell.length_c   1.000
_cell.angle_alpha   90.00
_cell.angle_beta   90.00
_cell.angle_gamma   90.00
#
_symmetry.space_group_name_H-M   'P 1'
#
loop_
_entity.id
_entity.type
_entity.pdbx_description
1 polymer ?
#
loop_
_entity_poly.entity_id
_entity_poly.type
_entity_poly.pdbx_seq_one_letter_code
_entity_poly.pdbx_strand_id
1 'polypeptide(L)'
;MRPLFRALACALPLMAAPAGAGFATAADITAEQSALVYDLLKPVMTAVPPSGTDPAIFGKAISILKEEHLAGQGSRPHFTEKGILDRYGKALFLGARTPQFAGDIGHIRDLVEKGDRPALEQSLRDLWAKADRAPPDTKALDPVIKSLYGAKGEEPEETVHRSIDKPGYRVEIAHARAGGKMQVDVTTKNPDGTDRDRTSFQGVTETAPTPDGQELQRRIRLDQTCTSTPETDAATVEGLNGDWTSGAGETWTVTQQDGKITLTEKRAHGRPLEYTGTYRLGQVAAAHPITEAGDMGENLPMQVRQQLTTKHISFRIALDFCSSAPSALKGTWSSQHVTYDGMFFQVSRIHDPYDLSLNLSRAGEKVAQGAAQDEIP
;
A
#
# COMPACT_ATOMS: atom_id res chain seq x y z
N MET A 1 19.50 -6.70 67.83
CA MET A 1 20.29 -6.61 66.59
C MET A 1 19.53 -5.73 65.60
N ARG A 2 20.08 -4.57 65.24
CA ARG A 2 19.68 -3.71 64.09
C ARG A 2 20.03 -4.44 62.75
N PRO A 3 19.68 -3.94 61.55
CA PRO A 3 18.42 -3.33 61.04
C PRO A 3 18.06 -3.81 59.59
N LEU A 4 17.14 -3.09 58.92
CA LEU A 4 17.04 -2.75 57.46
C LEU A 4 15.95 -3.36 56.56
N PHE A 5 15.19 -2.43 55.97
CA PHE A 5 14.41 -2.44 54.73
C PHE A 5 15.09 -3.11 53.53
N ARG A 6 14.30 -3.73 52.63
CA ARG A 6 14.24 -3.37 51.19
C ARG A 6 13.16 -4.14 50.42
N ALA A 7 12.49 -3.41 49.52
CA ALA A 7 11.67 -3.94 48.44
C ALA A 7 12.52 -4.68 47.38
N LEU A 8 11.96 -5.74 46.78
CA LEU A 8 12.30 -6.32 45.48
C LEU A 8 10.94 -6.72 44.87
N ALA A 9 10.39 -6.16 43.79
CA ALA A 9 10.92 -5.93 42.45
C ALA A 9 11.49 -7.22 41.81
N CYS A 10 10.61 -7.98 41.17
CA CYS A 10 10.93 -8.97 40.12
C CYS A 10 9.88 -8.76 39.03
N ALA A 11 10.10 -7.82 38.11
CA ALA A 11 10.78 -8.04 36.83
C ALA A 11 10.04 -9.08 35.97
N LEU A 12 8.97 -8.63 35.31
CA LEU A 12 8.43 -9.27 34.11
C LEU A 12 9.52 -9.25 33.03
N PRO A 13 9.80 -10.38 32.34
CA PRO A 13 10.63 -10.32 31.15
C PRO A 13 9.86 -9.61 30.04
N LEU A 14 10.30 -8.38 29.78
CA LEU A 14 10.08 -7.64 28.56
C LEU A 14 10.67 -8.49 27.41
N MET A 15 9.85 -9.31 26.74
CA MET A 15 10.26 -9.91 25.48
C MET A 15 10.19 -8.84 24.40
N ALA A 16 11.30 -8.10 24.29
CA ALA A 16 11.64 -7.33 23.12
C ALA A 16 11.69 -8.27 21.92
N ALA A 17 10.90 -7.95 20.89
CA ALA A 17 11.24 -8.37 19.54
C ALA A 17 12.58 -7.72 19.15
N PRO A 18 13.38 -8.43 18.35
CA PRO A 18 13.88 -7.79 17.16
C PRO A 18 13.55 -8.69 15.98
N ALA A 19 12.47 -8.36 15.26
CA ALA A 19 12.43 -8.68 13.85
C ALA A 19 13.51 -7.79 13.20
N GLY A 20 14.55 -8.42 12.68
CA GLY A 20 15.70 -7.73 12.11
C GLY A 20 15.29 -6.86 10.93
N ALA A 21 15.16 -5.56 11.18
CA ALA A 21 15.29 -4.55 10.14
C ALA A 21 16.79 -4.33 9.94
N GLY A 22 17.35 -4.87 8.86
CA GLY A 22 18.69 -4.51 8.42
C GLY A 22 18.74 -3.00 8.19
N PHE A 23 19.69 -2.33 8.83
CA PHE A 23 19.89 -0.90 8.68
C PHE A 23 20.43 -0.60 7.29
N ALA A 24 19.69 0.19 6.53
CA ALA A 24 20.11 0.65 5.23
C ALA A 24 20.77 2.03 5.33
N THR A 25 21.88 2.21 4.62
CA THR A 25 22.34 3.56 4.26
C THR A 25 21.61 3.98 2.97
N ALA A 26 21.68 5.24 2.55
CA ALA A 26 21.07 5.70 1.29
C ALA A 26 21.48 4.88 0.03
N ALA A 27 22.48 4.01 0.13
CA ALA A 27 22.93 3.07 -0.90
C ALA A 27 21.93 1.92 -1.21
N ASP A 28 20.93 1.64 -0.38
CA ASP A 28 20.05 0.46 -0.53
C ASP A 28 18.69 0.74 -1.20
N ILE A 29 18.48 1.96 -1.71
CA ILE A 29 17.26 2.33 -2.46
C ILE A 29 17.48 2.00 -3.94
N THR A 30 16.58 1.22 -4.52
CA THR A 30 16.67 0.85 -5.94
C THR A 30 16.43 2.05 -6.86
N ALA A 31 16.85 1.96 -8.12
CA ALA A 31 16.60 3.00 -9.13
C ALA A 31 15.09 3.24 -9.34
N GLU A 32 14.27 2.19 -9.31
CA GLU A 32 12.81 2.29 -9.35
C GLU A 32 12.29 3.09 -8.16
N GLN A 33 12.64 2.67 -6.93
CA GLN A 33 12.16 3.35 -5.72
C GLN A 33 12.59 4.82 -5.68
N SER A 34 13.83 5.11 -6.07
CA SER A 34 14.34 6.49 -6.13
C SER A 34 13.55 7.33 -7.13
N ALA A 35 13.22 6.76 -8.30
CA ALA A 35 12.44 7.43 -9.33
C ALA A 35 10.99 7.70 -8.88
N LEU A 36 10.38 6.77 -8.14
CA LEU A 36 9.04 6.93 -7.60
C LEU A 36 9.02 7.92 -6.42
N VAL A 37 9.96 7.84 -5.48
CA VAL A 37 10.09 8.82 -4.39
C VAL A 37 10.27 10.23 -4.96
N TYR A 38 11.07 10.38 -6.02
CA TYR A 38 11.18 11.65 -6.74
C TYR A 38 9.84 12.14 -7.27
N ASP A 39 9.10 11.30 -8.01
CA ASP A 39 7.82 11.67 -8.61
C ASP A 39 6.78 12.04 -7.52
N LEU A 40 6.78 11.31 -6.40
CA LEU A 40 5.90 11.52 -5.25
C LEU A 40 6.16 12.85 -4.54
N LEU A 41 7.44 13.19 -4.33
CA LEU A 41 7.83 14.35 -3.54
C LEU A 41 7.97 15.62 -4.39
N LYS A 42 8.20 15.51 -5.71
CA LYS A 42 8.36 16.67 -6.60
C LYS A 42 7.23 17.72 -6.46
N PRO A 43 5.93 17.36 -6.42
CA PRO A 43 4.85 18.34 -6.30
C PRO A 43 4.89 19.15 -5.00
N VAL A 44 5.39 18.56 -3.91
CA VAL A 44 5.41 19.20 -2.58
C VAL A 44 6.67 20.01 -2.31
N MET A 45 7.65 19.99 -3.23
CA MET A 45 8.92 20.69 -3.03
C MET A 45 8.86 22.21 -3.16
N THR A 46 7.92 22.70 -3.95
CA THR A 46 7.72 24.13 -4.24
C THR A 46 6.32 24.60 -3.90
N ALA A 47 5.47 23.70 -3.39
CA ALA A 47 4.08 24.00 -3.06
C ALA A 47 3.96 24.62 -1.67
N VAL A 48 2.93 25.45 -1.51
CA VAL A 48 2.38 25.78 -0.19
C VAL A 48 1.90 24.47 0.46
N PRO A 49 2.10 24.27 1.78
CA PRO A 49 1.59 23.09 2.46
C PRO A 49 0.10 22.87 2.13
N PRO A 50 -0.32 21.63 1.81
CA PRO A 50 -1.71 21.33 1.51
C PRO A 50 -2.65 21.78 2.64
N SER A 51 -3.88 22.15 2.30
CA SER A 51 -4.89 22.52 3.30
C SER A 51 -5.05 21.40 4.34
N GLY A 52 -5.12 21.77 5.62
CA GLY A 52 -5.21 20.83 6.73
C GLY A 52 -3.89 20.20 7.16
N THR A 53 -2.74 20.63 6.61
CA THR A 53 -1.41 20.29 7.12
C THR A 53 -0.83 21.40 7.99
N ASP A 54 -0.08 21.05 9.03
CA ASP A 54 0.67 22.01 9.84
C ASP A 54 1.92 22.49 9.05
N PRO A 55 2.04 23.78 8.72
CA PRO A 55 3.14 24.29 7.91
C PRO A 55 4.54 24.08 8.52
N ALA A 56 4.66 24.13 9.84
CA ALA A 56 5.94 23.97 10.53
C ALA A 56 6.38 22.50 10.53
N ILE A 57 5.45 21.57 10.79
CA ILE A 57 5.72 20.13 10.75
C ILE A 57 6.03 19.69 9.32
N PHE A 58 5.24 20.16 8.35
CA PHE A 58 5.47 19.89 6.92
C PHE A 58 6.84 20.42 6.46
N GLY A 59 7.17 21.68 6.77
CA GLY A 59 8.46 22.29 6.42
C GLY A 59 9.65 21.57 7.03
N LYS A 60 9.52 21.08 8.27
CA LYS A 60 10.53 20.23 8.91
C LYS A 60 10.70 18.90 8.19
N ALA A 61 9.61 18.23 7.81
CA ALA A 61 9.67 16.97 7.07
C ALA A 61 10.35 17.13 5.71
N ILE A 62 10.01 18.18 4.95
CA ILE A 62 10.67 18.50 3.67
C ILE A 62 12.17 18.76 3.87
N SER A 63 12.56 19.42 4.95
CA SER A 63 13.98 19.69 5.27
C SER A 63 14.74 18.40 5.55
N ILE A 64 14.15 17.47 6.31
CA ILE A 64 14.70 16.13 6.57
C ILE A 64 14.84 15.34 5.26
N LEU A 65 13.83 15.34 4.40
CA LEU A 65 13.89 14.63 3.11
C LEU A 65 14.98 15.19 2.18
N LYS A 66 15.27 16.49 2.24
CA LYS A 66 16.41 17.09 1.53
C LYS A 66 17.75 16.68 2.14
N GLU A 67 17.85 16.64 3.47
CA GLU A 67 19.04 16.17 4.19
C GLU A 67 19.38 14.73 3.80
N GLU A 68 18.38 13.85 3.68
CA GLU A 68 18.55 12.47 3.26
C GLU A 68 18.68 12.27 1.75
N HIS A 69 18.75 13.36 0.97
CA HIS A 69 18.82 13.33 -0.49
C HIS A 69 17.65 12.60 -1.18
N LEU A 70 16.54 12.42 -0.49
CA LEU A 70 15.30 11.83 -1.02
C LEU A 70 14.47 12.86 -1.78
N ALA A 71 14.69 14.14 -1.51
CA ALA A 71 13.97 15.26 -2.09
C ALA A 71 14.89 16.36 -2.62
N GLY A 72 14.39 17.17 -3.54
CA GLY A 72 15.14 18.29 -4.11
C GLY A 72 16.22 17.91 -5.12
N GLN A 73 16.18 16.68 -5.64
CA GLN A 73 17.06 16.27 -6.75
C GLN A 73 16.71 17.05 -8.03
N GLY A 74 17.71 17.39 -8.84
CA GLY A 74 17.52 18.21 -10.05
C GLY A 74 16.80 17.49 -11.20
N SER A 75 16.91 16.16 -11.27
CA SER A 75 16.27 15.34 -12.29
C SER A 75 15.79 14.01 -11.73
N ARG A 76 14.75 13.45 -12.35
CA ARG A 76 14.22 12.14 -12.00
C ARG A 76 15.26 11.06 -12.30
N PRO A 77 15.59 10.16 -11.36
CA PRO A 77 16.36 8.97 -11.66
C PRO A 77 15.76 8.15 -12.82
N HIS A 78 16.61 7.71 -13.75
CA HIS A 78 16.15 6.95 -14.90
C HIS A 78 15.85 5.50 -14.50
N PHE A 79 14.60 5.09 -14.68
CA PHE A 79 14.15 3.71 -14.51
C PHE A 79 13.04 3.42 -15.52
N THR A 80 13.20 2.33 -16.25
CA THR A 80 12.23 1.79 -17.21
C THR A 80 12.23 0.27 -17.07
N GLU A 81 11.04 -0.32 -16.95
CA GLU A 81 10.91 -1.76 -16.89
C GLU A 81 10.73 -2.29 -18.31
N LYS A 82 11.73 -3.03 -18.81
CA LYS A 82 11.82 -3.43 -20.21
C LYS A 82 10.84 -4.56 -20.57
N GLY A 83 10.25 -4.46 -21.74
CA GLY A 83 9.49 -5.55 -22.35
C GLY A 83 8.08 -5.75 -21.81
N ILE A 84 7.60 -4.93 -20.87
CA ILE A 84 6.16 -4.94 -20.50
C ILE A 84 5.32 -4.61 -21.72
N LEU A 85 5.69 -3.55 -22.45
CA LEU A 85 4.93 -3.06 -23.58
C LEU A 85 4.73 -4.19 -24.62
N ASP A 86 5.78 -4.94 -24.90
CA ASP A 86 5.75 -6.09 -25.81
C ASP A 86 4.93 -7.27 -25.24
N ARG A 87 5.11 -7.63 -23.95
CA ARG A 87 4.34 -8.72 -23.31
C ARG A 87 2.84 -8.45 -23.36
N TYR A 88 2.42 -7.25 -22.99
CA TYR A 88 1.01 -6.87 -23.03
C TYR A 88 0.52 -6.65 -24.47
N GLY A 89 1.32 -6.06 -25.36
CA GLY A 89 1.00 -5.92 -26.78
C GLY A 89 0.71 -7.25 -27.46
N LYS A 90 1.47 -8.30 -27.09
CA LYS A 90 1.23 -9.69 -27.51
C LYS A 90 -0.06 -10.25 -26.92
N ALA A 91 -0.30 -10.09 -25.62
CA ALA A 91 -1.53 -10.55 -24.97
C ALA A 91 -2.81 -9.90 -25.55
N LEU A 92 -2.68 -8.66 -26.04
CA LEU A 92 -3.77 -7.89 -26.67
C LEU A 92 -3.84 -8.06 -28.20
N PHE A 93 -2.98 -8.89 -28.78
CA PHE A 93 -2.89 -9.13 -30.23
C PHE A 93 -2.73 -7.84 -31.05
N LEU A 94 -1.99 -6.84 -30.55
CA LEU A 94 -1.83 -5.53 -31.21
C LEU A 94 -0.74 -5.56 -32.31
N GLY A 95 0.19 -6.51 -32.23
CA GLY A 95 1.24 -6.70 -33.23
C GLY A 95 2.10 -5.45 -33.40
N ALA A 96 2.37 -5.06 -34.65
CA ALA A 96 3.19 -3.88 -34.96
C ALA A 96 2.56 -2.53 -34.50
N ARG A 97 1.26 -2.50 -34.19
CA ARG A 97 0.57 -1.30 -33.68
C ARG A 97 0.76 -1.09 -32.18
N THR A 98 1.41 -2.02 -31.46
CA THR A 98 1.62 -1.95 -30.01
C THR A 98 2.09 -0.56 -29.51
N PRO A 99 3.08 0.12 -30.13
CA PRO A 99 3.53 1.43 -29.67
C PRO A 99 2.45 2.53 -29.73
N GLN A 100 1.47 2.42 -30.64
CA GLN A 100 0.37 3.38 -30.79
C GLN A 100 -0.58 3.35 -29.59
N PHE A 101 -0.61 2.23 -28.86
CA PHE A 101 -1.51 1.99 -27.74
C PHE A 101 -0.77 1.93 -26.40
N ALA A 102 0.49 2.41 -26.32
CA ALA A 102 1.29 2.31 -25.11
C ALA A 102 0.58 2.91 -23.88
N GLY A 103 -0.16 4.02 -24.04
CA GLY A 103 -0.96 4.61 -22.97
C GLY A 103 -2.09 3.69 -22.47
N ASP A 104 -2.87 3.14 -23.40
CA ASP A 104 -3.94 2.19 -23.07
C ASP A 104 -3.39 0.90 -22.45
N ILE A 105 -2.23 0.42 -22.91
CA ILE A 105 -1.54 -0.74 -22.34
C ILE A 105 -1.10 -0.48 -20.89
N GLY A 106 -0.53 0.70 -20.62
CA GLY A 106 -0.18 1.12 -19.26
C GLY A 106 -1.40 1.11 -18.33
N HIS A 107 -2.51 1.67 -18.78
CA HIS A 107 -3.76 1.67 -18.03
C HIS A 107 -4.31 0.24 -17.79
N ILE A 108 -4.30 -0.62 -18.81
CA ILE A 108 -4.71 -2.03 -18.69
C ILE A 108 -3.83 -2.78 -17.69
N ARG A 109 -2.50 -2.59 -17.72
CA ARG A 109 -1.59 -3.17 -16.72
C ARG A 109 -1.98 -2.76 -15.30
N ASP A 110 -2.26 -1.49 -15.07
CA ASP A 110 -2.65 -0.99 -13.74
C ASP A 110 -3.97 -1.61 -13.27
N LEU A 111 -4.94 -1.83 -14.17
CA LEU A 111 -6.21 -2.48 -13.84
C LEU A 111 -6.04 -3.98 -13.54
N VAL A 112 -5.20 -4.68 -14.30
CA VAL A 112 -4.82 -6.08 -14.05
C VAL A 112 -4.07 -6.20 -12.71
N GLU A 113 -3.24 -5.21 -12.36
CA GLU A 113 -2.58 -5.14 -11.05
C GLU A 113 -3.59 -5.00 -9.92
N LYS A 114 -4.56 -4.08 -10.06
CA LYS A 114 -5.62 -3.80 -9.08
C LYS A 114 -6.69 -4.90 -8.98
N GLY A 115 -6.80 -5.78 -9.97
CA GLY A 115 -7.86 -6.79 -10.03
C GLY A 115 -9.26 -6.20 -10.33
N ASP A 116 -9.34 -4.97 -10.84
CA ASP A 116 -10.61 -4.31 -11.18
C ASP A 116 -11.13 -4.86 -12.51
N ARG A 117 -11.78 -6.02 -12.43
CA ARG A 117 -12.30 -6.72 -13.60
C ARG A 117 -13.34 -5.92 -14.40
N PRO A 118 -14.35 -5.27 -13.78
CA PRO A 118 -15.30 -4.45 -14.54
C PRO A 118 -14.64 -3.30 -15.30
N ALA A 119 -13.72 -2.57 -14.66
CA ALA A 119 -12.98 -1.50 -15.35
C ALA A 119 -12.07 -2.07 -16.44
N LEU A 120 -11.41 -3.20 -16.20
CA LEU A 120 -10.58 -3.89 -17.19
C LEU A 120 -11.40 -4.28 -18.43
N GLU A 121 -12.58 -4.87 -18.24
CA GLU A 121 -13.47 -5.24 -19.34
C GLU A 121 -13.89 -4.02 -20.17
N GLN A 122 -14.18 -2.89 -19.51
CA GLN A 122 -14.51 -1.63 -20.20
C GLN A 122 -13.31 -1.09 -20.99
N SER A 123 -12.13 -0.98 -20.37
CA SER A 123 -10.93 -0.48 -21.04
C SER A 123 -10.50 -1.36 -22.22
N LEU A 124 -10.75 -2.68 -22.16
CA LEU A 124 -10.53 -3.57 -23.30
C LEU A 124 -11.49 -3.30 -24.46
N ARG A 125 -12.77 -3.03 -24.18
CA ARG A 125 -13.75 -2.66 -25.21
C ARG A 125 -13.37 -1.34 -25.88
N ASP A 126 -12.95 -0.35 -25.08
CA ASP A 126 -12.52 0.96 -25.57
C ASP A 126 -11.26 0.85 -26.43
N LEU A 127 -10.28 0.05 -26.00
CA LEU A 127 -9.09 -0.25 -26.81
C LEU A 127 -9.45 -0.94 -28.13
N TRP A 128 -10.39 -1.89 -28.14
CA TRP A 128 -10.81 -2.55 -29.37
C TRP A 128 -11.48 -1.58 -30.34
N ALA A 129 -12.35 -0.70 -29.82
CA ALA A 129 -12.96 0.35 -30.62
C ALA A 129 -11.90 1.29 -31.22
N LYS A 130 -10.93 1.75 -30.41
CA LYS A 130 -9.78 2.56 -30.88
C LYS A 130 -8.88 1.82 -31.88
N ALA A 131 -8.83 0.49 -31.82
CA ALA A 131 -8.08 -0.34 -32.74
C ALA A 131 -8.86 -0.70 -34.02
N ASP A 132 -10.05 -0.13 -34.22
CA ASP A 132 -10.96 -0.41 -35.34
C ASP A 132 -11.40 -1.89 -35.39
N ARG A 133 -11.58 -2.51 -34.22
CA ARG A 133 -12.05 -3.89 -34.06
C ARG A 133 -13.46 -3.89 -33.50
N ALA A 134 -14.25 -4.89 -33.90
CA ALA A 134 -15.55 -5.12 -33.26
C ALA A 134 -15.34 -5.45 -31.76
N PRO A 135 -16.05 -4.79 -30.84
CA PRO A 135 -15.87 -5.02 -29.41
C PRO A 135 -16.24 -6.47 -29.07
N PRO A 136 -15.38 -7.19 -28.33
CA PRO A 136 -15.64 -8.58 -27.95
C PRO A 136 -16.84 -8.66 -27.02
N ASP A 137 -17.64 -9.73 -27.09
CA ASP A 137 -18.61 -10.02 -26.03
C ASP A 137 -17.90 -10.49 -24.75
N THR A 138 -18.65 -10.64 -23.65
CA THR A 138 -18.08 -11.03 -22.35
C THR A 138 -17.36 -12.39 -22.41
N LYS A 139 -17.84 -13.35 -23.20
CA LYS A 139 -17.20 -14.67 -23.32
C LYS A 139 -15.89 -14.60 -24.10
N ALA A 140 -15.81 -13.71 -25.10
CA ALA A 140 -14.61 -13.47 -25.87
C ALA A 140 -13.54 -12.66 -25.09
N LEU A 141 -13.93 -11.94 -24.03
CA LEU A 141 -12.99 -11.23 -23.15
C LEU A 141 -12.24 -12.16 -22.19
N ASP A 142 -12.86 -13.25 -21.72
CA ASP A 142 -12.26 -14.16 -20.73
C ASP A 142 -10.86 -14.68 -21.12
N PRO A 143 -10.61 -15.18 -22.36
CA PRO A 143 -9.28 -15.63 -22.77
C PRO A 143 -8.25 -14.51 -22.85
N VAL A 144 -8.68 -13.30 -23.20
CA VAL A 144 -7.81 -12.11 -23.28
C VAL A 144 -7.40 -11.69 -21.88
N ILE A 145 -8.36 -11.59 -20.95
CA ILE A 145 -8.12 -11.30 -19.54
C ILE A 145 -7.17 -12.33 -18.94
N LYS A 146 -7.37 -13.62 -19.21
CA LYS A 146 -6.46 -14.68 -18.77
C LYS A 146 -5.03 -14.50 -19.33
N SER A 147 -4.91 -14.11 -20.59
CA SER A 147 -3.61 -13.85 -21.22
C SER A 147 -2.91 -12.63 -20.61
N LEU A 148 -3.66 -11.60 -20.23
CA LEU A 148 -3.16 -10.41 -19.53
C LEU A 148 -2.65 -10.73 -18.13
N TYR A 149 -3.37 -11.55 -17.37
CA TYR A 149 -2.88 -12.06 -16.09
C TYR A 149 -1.59 -12.88 -16.26
N GLY A 150 -1.48 -13.69 -17.32
CA GLY A 150 -0.23 -14.37 -17.67
C GLY A 150 0.92 -13.41 -18.04
N ALA A 151 0.62 -12.26 -18.65
CA ALA A 151 1.62 -11.25 -19.01
C ALA A 151 2.15 -10.45 -17.81
N LYS A 152 1.38 -10.38 -16.71
CA LYS A 152 1.80 -9.79 -15.42
C LYS A 152 2.91 -10.59 -14.75
N GLY A 153 2.92 -11.91 -14.91
CA GLY A 153 3.74 -12.84 -14.13
C GLY A 153 2.91 -13.59 -13.07
N GLU A 154 3.46 -14.67 -12.50
CA GLU A 154 2.70 -15.62 -11.67
C GLU A 154 2.48 -15.15 -10.22
N GLU A 155 3.34 -14.28 -9.67
CA GLU A 155 3.31 -13.91 -8.25
C GLU A 155 3.11 -12.40 -8.05
N PRO A 156 2.27 -11.96 -7.09
CA PRO A 156 2.27 -10.60 -6.60
C PRO A 156 3.67 -10.14 -6.22
N GLU A 157 4.02 -8.90 -6.54
CA GLU A 157 5.32 -8.36 -6.16
C GLU A 157 5.36 -8.02 -4.66
N GLU A 158 6.46 -8.38 -4.01
CA GLU A 158 6.71 -8.13 -2.59
C GLU A 158 6.67 -6.64 -2.24
N THR A 159 6.24 -6.36 -1.01
CA THR A 159 6.31 -5.02 -0.42
C THR A 159 7.74 -4.70 -0.01
N VAL A 160 8.32 -3.63 -0.57
CA VAL A 160 9.67 -3.20 -0.20
C VAL A 160 9.60 -2.10 0.85
N HIS A 161 10.13 -2.38 2.04
CA HIS A 161 10.27 -1.41 3.13
C HIS A 161 11.72 -0.94 3.29
N ARG A 162 11.90 0.36 3.50
CA ARG A 162 13.18 0.99 3.85
C ARG A 162 12.97 1.96 5.01
N SER A 163 13.89 1.98 5.96
CA SER A 163 13.91 2.95 7.07
C SER A 163 15.27 3.62 7.16
N ILE A 164 15.25 4.92 7.42
CA ILE A 164 16.40 5.71 7.83
C ILE A 164 16.13 6.23 9.24
N ASP A 165 16.84 5.69 10.23
CA ASP A 165 16.67 6.05 11.63
C ASP A 165 17.84 6.89 12.14
N LYS A 166 17.53 8.11 12.60
CA LYS A 166 18.48 9.02 13.25
C LYS A 166 17.97 9.45 14.63
N PRO A 167 18.81 10.04 15.50
CA PRO A 167 18.40 10.44 16.85
C PRO A 167 17.21 11.41 16.89
N GLY A 168 17.05 12.27 15.87
CA GLY A 168 15.98 13.27 15.83
C GLY A 168 14.76 12.91 14.97
N TYR A 169 14.85 11.85 14.15
CA TYR A 169 13.78 11.47 13.23
C TYR A 169 13.94 10.06 12.67
N ARG A 170 12.88 9.58 12.03
CA ARG A 170 12.82 8.37 11.22
C ARG A 170 12.17 8.71 9.88
N VAL A 171 12.74 8.22 8.79
CA VAL A 171 12.11 8.25 7.47
C VAL A 171 11.81 6.82 7.04
N GLU A 172 10.54 6.51 6.79
CA GLU A 172 10.09 5.21 6.30
C GLU A 172 9.59 5.33 4.87
N ILE A 173 10.04 4.43 4.00
CA ILE A 173 9.60 4.31 2.62
C ILE A 173 9.00 2.92 2.45
N ALA A 174 7.71 2.85 2.17
CA ALA A 174 7.01 1.60 1.87
C ALA A 174 6.56 1.61 0.41
N HIS A 175 6.98 0.62 -0.37
CA HIS A 175 6.54 0.40 -1.74
C HIS A 175 5.72 -0.88 -1.82
N ALA A 176 4.41 -0.74 -1.72
CA ALA A 176 3.43 -1.81 -1.89
C ALA A 176 3.14 -2.00 -3.37
N ARG A 177 4.06 -2.71 -4.06
CA ARG A 177 4.00 -2.93 -5.51
C ARG A 177 2.70 -3.60 -5.96
N ALA A 178 2.28 -4.65 -5.25
CA ALA A 178 1.02 -5.35 -5.55
C ALA A 178 -0.22 -4.45 -5.37
N GLY A 179 -0.19 -3.53 -4.41
CA GLY A 179 -1.25 -2.56 -4.16
C GLY A 179 -1.17 -1.30 -5.01
N GLY A 180 -0.10 -1.13 -5.81
CA GLY A 180 0.15 0.09 -6.56
C GLY A 180 0.24 1.35 -5.69
N LYS A 181 0.82 1.22 -4.50
CA LYS A 181 0.92 2.28 -3.49
C LYS A 181 2.38 2.50 -3.08
N MET A 182 2.76 3.75 -2.88
CA MET A 182 3.99 4.07 -2.16
C MET A 182 3.69 5.13 -1.11
N GLN A 183 4.39 5.01 0.00
CA GLN A 183 4.29 5.90 1.13
C GLN A 183 5.68 6.29 1.60
N VAL A 184 5.85 7.59 1.88
CA VAL A 184 7.03 8.15 2.53
C VAL A 184 6.56 8.83 3.80
N ASP A 185 6.96 8.30 4.94
CA ASP A 185 6.66 8.87 6.25
C ASP A 185 7.91 9.50 6.85
N VAL A 186 7.77 10.71 7.38
CA VAL A 186 8.79 11.38 8.18
C VAL A 186 8.24 11.55 9.58
N THR A 187 8.82 10.83 10.54
CA THR A 187 8.45 10.92 11.94
C THR A 187 9.56 11.60 12.72
N THR A 188 9.30 12.74 13.36
CA THR A 188 10.30 13.39 14.21
C THR A 188 10.20 12.92 15.65
N LYS A 189 11.34 12.87 16.35
CA LYS A 189 11.45 12.29 17.68
C LYS A 189 11.73 13.37 18.73
N ASN A 190 11.21 13.15 19.93
CA ASN A 190 11.58 13.89 21.14
C ASN A 190 13.01 13.51 21.60
N PRO A 191 13.63 14.28 22.50
CA PRO A 191 14.95 13.95 23.05
C PRO A 191 15.03 12.59 23.76
N ASP A 192 13.89 12.09 24.25
CA ASP A 192 13.76 10.76 24.86
C ASP A 192 13.60 9.63 23.83
N GLY A 193 13.61 9.97 22.53
CA GLY A 193 13.45 9.03 21.42
C GLY A 193 12.01 8.71 21.04
N THR A 194 11.01 9.25 21.75
CA THR A 194 9.59 8.99 21.44
C THR A 194 9.13 9.76 20.20
N ASP A 195 8.28 9.14 19.38
CA ASP A 195 7.70 9.79 18.20
C ASP A 195 6.84 10.99 18.62
N ARG A 196 7.11 12.15 18.02
CA ARG A 196 6.53 13.46 18.35
C ARG A 196 5.51 13.93 17.32
N ASP A 197 5.89 13.92 16.04
CA ASP A 197 5.03 14.32 14.94
C ASP A 197 5.36 13.49 13.69
N ARG A 198 4.39 13.33 12.80
CA ARG A 198 4.52 12.55 11.56
C ARG A 198 3.99 13.35 10.39
N THR A 199 4.72 13.34 9.29
CA THR A 199 4.25 13.77 7.97
C THR A 199 4.26 12.57 7.04
N SER A 200 3.11 12.22 6.47
CA SER A 200 2.97 11.14 5.51
C SER A 200 2.71 11.70 4.11
N PHE A 201 3.44 11.18 3.12
CA PHE A 201 3.20 11.40 1.69
C PHE A 201 2.80 10.07 1.06
N GLN A 202 1.57 10.00 0.57
CA GLN A 202 1.04 8.79 -0.08
C GLN A 202 0.79 9.06 -1.56
N GLY A 203 1.15 8.09 -2.39
CA GLY A 203 0.86 8.13 -3.80
C GLY A 203 0.36 6.81 -4.34
N VAL A 204 -0.22 6.90 -5.54
CA VAL A 204 -0.71 5.77 -6.31
C VAL A 204 0.16 5.64 -7.56
N THR A 205 0.67 4.44 -7.79
CA THR A 205 1.47 4.16 -8.98
C THR A 205 0.59 4.14 -10.22
N GLU A 206 1.10 4.70 -11.29
CA GLU A 206 0.47 4.74 -12.61
C GLU A 206 1.50 4.32 -13.65
N THR A 207 1.11 3.50 -14.60
CA THR A 207 2.00 3.10 -15.70
C THR A 207 1.77 4.01 -16.89
N ALA A 208 2.83 4.69 -17.33
CA ALA A 208 2.78 5.60 -18.48
C ALA A 208 3.83 5.22 -19.53
N PRO A 209 3.64 5.58 -20.81
CA PRO A 209 4.69 5.48 -21.81
C PRO A 209 5.93 6.28 -21.43
N THR A 210 7.10 5.80 -21.85
CA THR A 210 8.31 6.62 -21.90
C THR A 210 8.15 7.76 -22.92
N PRO A 211 8.91 8.86 -22.81
CA PRO A 211 8.80 9.99 -23.75
C PRO A 211 9.03 9.63 -25.23
N ASP A 212 9.77 8.56 -25.51
CA ASP A 212 9.98 8.02 -26.85
C ASP A 212 8.89 7.01 -27.30
N GLY A 213 7.94 6.69 -26.43
CA GLY A 213 6.84 5.76 -26.66
C GLY A 213 7.25 4.30 -26.86
N GLN A 214 8.53 3.97 -26.63
CA GLN A 214 9.06 2.63 -26.92
C GLN A 214 8.88 1.65 -25.76
N GLU A 215 8.68 2.14 -24.55
CA GLU A 215 8.53 1.32 -23.34
C GLU A 215 7.49 1.91 -22.40
N LEU A 216 7.21 1.16 -21.33
CA LEU A 216 6.41 1.64 -20.20
C LEU A 216 7.32 1.94 -19.01
N GLN A 217 6.95 2.96 -18.26
CA GLN A 217 7.60 3.34 -17.02
C GLN A 217 6.54 3.49 -15.94
N ARG A 218 6.84 2.95 -14.75
CA ARG A 218 6.06 3.27 -13.55
C ARG A 218 6.35 4.71 -13.15
N ARG A 219 5.27 5.44 -12.91
CA ARG A 219 5.21 6.76 -12.29
C ARG A 219 4.44 6.63 -10.97
N ILE A 220 4.51 7.66 -10.16
CA ILE A 220 3.61 7.79 -9.02
C ILE A 220 3.07 9.20 -8.95
N ARG A 221 1.78 9.30 -8.70
CA ARG A 221 1.10 10.55 -8.45
C ARG A 221 0.84 10.68 -6.97
N LEU A 222 1.15 11.85 -6.41
CA LEU A 222 0.76 12.19 -5.05
C LEU A 222 -0.77 12.13 -4.93
N ASP A 223 -1.25 11.33 -3.99
CA ASP A 223 -2.66 11.14 -3.69
C ASP A 223 -3.04 11.91 -2.43
N GLN A 224 -2.21 11.84 -1.39
CA GLN A 224 -2.50 12.48 -0.11
C GLN A 224 -1.25 12.91 0.62
N THR A 225 -1.36 13.99 1.40
CA THR A 225 -0.38 14.39 2.39
C THR A 225 -1.06 14.66 3.71
N CYS A 226 -0.47 14.14 4.79
CA CYS A 226 -1.05 14.21 6.12
C CYS A 226 0.02 14.61 7.14
N THR A 227 -0.32 15.50 8.05
CA THR A 227 0.50 15.81 9.21
C THR A 227 -0.28 15.46 10.47
N SER A 228 0.36 14.76 11.39
CA SER A 228 -0.26 14.32 12.63
C SER A 228 0.63 14.58 13.83
N THR A 229 0.01 14.99 14.93
CA THR A 229 0.57 15.11 16.27
C THR A 229 -0.31 14.35 17.27
N PRO A 230 0.16 14.08 18.50
CA PRO A 230 -0.66 13.48 19.54
C PRO A 230 -1.95 14.28 19.82
N GLU A 231 -1.88 15.61 19.71
CA GLU A 231 -3.05 16.47 19.89
C GLU A 231 -4.06 16.31 18.75
N THR A 232 -3.61 16.25 17.50
CA THR A 232 -4.53 16.01 16.38
C THR A 232 -5.11 14.61 16.41
N ASP A 233 -4.36 13.60 16.87
CA ASP A 233 -4.87 12.24 17.04
C ASP A 233 -6.01 12.20 18.06
N ALA A 234 -5.81 12.84 19.22
CA ALA A 234 -6.82 12.91 20.27
C ALA A 234 -8.11 13.59 19.77
N ALA A 235 -7.96 14.66 18.98
CA ALA A 235 -9.10 15.39 18.41
C ALA A 235 -9.83 14.61 17.29
N THR A 236 -9.17 13.66 16.64
CA THR A 236 -9.71 12.93 15.49
C THR A 236 -10.21 11.52 15.85
N VAL A 237 -9.93 11.05 17.07
CA VAL A 237 -10.19 9.68 17.49
C VAL A 237 -11.67 9.29 17.47
N GLU A 238 -12.58 10.21 17.82
CA GLU A 238 -14.02 9.98 17.71
C GLU A 238 -14.45 9.78 16.25
N GLY A 239 -13.77 10.48 15.34
CA GLY A 239 -13.96 10.38 13.90
C GLY A 239 -13.46 9.08 13.27
N LEU A 240 -12.78 8.20 14.01
CA LEU A 240 -12.45 6.84 13.54
C LEU A 240 -13.57 5.85 13.79
N ASN A 241 -14.29 6.00 14.90
CA ASN A 241 -15.24 5.00 15.37
C ASN A 241 -16.48 4.91 14.46
N GLY A 242 -16.96 3.70 14.22
CA GLY A 242 -18.18 3.42 13.47
C GLY A 242 -17.96 2.55 12.23
N ASP A 243 -18.94 2.59 11.33
CA ASP A 243 -18.96 1.73 10.15
C ASP A 243 -18.30 2.40 8.93
N TRP A 244 -17.59 1.57 8.19
CA TRP A 244 -16.80 1.88 7.02
C TRP A 244 -17.08 0.87 5.91
N THR A 245 -16.76 1.22 4.67
CA THR A 245 -16.98 0.38 3.49
C THR A 245 -15.73 0.39 2.62
N SER A 246 -15.25 -0.79 2.22
CA SER A 246 -14.12 -0.90 1.29
C SER A 246 -14.57 -0.60 -0.15
N GLY A 247 -13.63 -0.31 -1.05
CA GLY A 247 -13.92 -0.19 -2.48
C GLY A 247 -14.57 -1.42 -3.11
N ALA A 248 -14.38 -2.60 -2.50
CA ALA A 248 -15.03 -3.86 -2.90
C ALA A 248 -16.44 -4.05 -2.32
N GLY A 249 -16.93 -3.11 -1.50
CA GLY A 249 -18.24 -3.17 -0.84
C GLY A 249 -18.25 -3.96 0.47
N GLU A 250 -17.10 -4.39 0.98
CA GLU A 250 -17.02 -5.07 2.27
C GLU A 250 -17.27 -4.07 3.40
N THR A 251 -18.01 -4.48 4.42
CA THR A 251 -18.30 -3.61 5.56
C THR A 251 -17.27 -3.82 6.66
N TRP A 252 -16.78 -2.72 7.22
CA TRP A 252 -15.80 -2.71 8.29
C TRP A 252 -16.37 -1.92 9.46
N THR A 253 -16.15 -2.40 10.69
CA THR A 253 -16.47 -1.62 11.89
C THR A 253 -15.17 -1.30 12.62
N VAL A 254 -14.90 -0.02 12.84
CA VAL A 254 -13.71 0.46 13.54
C VAL A 254 -14.10 0.90 14.94
N THR A 255 -13.38 0.39 15.94
CA THR A 255 -13.53 0.79 17.34
C THR A 255 -12.16 1.09 17.93
N GLN A 256 -12.00 2.31 18.42
CA GLN A 256 -10.83 2.80 19.12
C GLN A 256 -11.21 3.11 20.55
N GLN A 257 -10.39 2.61 21.48
CA GLN A 257 -10.49 2.89 22.90
C GLN A 257 -9.10 2.83 23.54
N ASP A 258 -8.74 3.85 24.32
CA ASP A 258 -7.49 3.91 25.11
C ASP A 258 -6.21 3.61 24.30
N GLY A 259 -6.12 4.12 23.08
CA GLY A 259 -4.96 3.94 22.18
C GLY A 259 -4.93 2.58 21.46
N LYS A 260 -5.85 1.68 21.80
CA LYS A 260 -6.07 0.41 21.09
C LYS A 260 -7.11 0.62 20.02
N ILE A 261 -6.90 -0.02 18.87
CA ILE A 261 -7.86 -0.02 17.78
C ILE A 261 -8.20 -1.46 17.39
N THR A 262 -9.48 -1.67 17.09
CA THR A 262 -10.04 -2.92 16.60
C THR A 262 -10.77 -2.62 15.31
N LEU A 263 -10.43 -3.35 14.25
CA LEU A 263 -11.12 -3.30 12.98
C LEU A 263 -11.77 -4.66 12.75
N THR A 264 -13.08 -4.68 12.56
CA THR A 264 -13.82 -5.91 12.28
C THR A 264 -14.26 -5.91 10.83
N GLU A 265 -13.72 -6.83 10.04
CA GLU A 265 -14.10 -7.10 8.66
C GLU A 265 -15.34 -8.00 8.63
N LYS A 266 -16.46 -7.51 8.10
CA LYS A 266 -17.67 -8.31 7.85
C LYS A 266 -17.59 -8.90 6.45
N ARG A 267 -17.24 -10.18 6.37
CA ARG A 267 -17.14 -10.92 5.11
C ARG A 267 -18.51 -11.31 4.58
N ALA A 268 -18.63 -11.34 3.25
CA ALA A 268 -19.82 -11.88 2.58
C ALA A 268 -19.98 -13.39 2.83
N HIS A 269 -18.86 -14.10 3.00
CA HIS A 269 -18.80 -15.52 3.29
C HIS A 269 -17.80 -15.80 4.42
N GLY A 270 -18.14 -16.70 5.34
CA GLY A 270 -17.31 -17.05 6.49
C GLY A 270 -17.55 -16.18 7.73
N ARG A 271 -16.67 -16.33 8.72
CA ARG A 271 -16.74 -15.56 9.97
C ARG A 271 -16.15 -14.15 9.79
N PRO A 272 -16.59 -13.16 10.58
CA PRO A 272 -15.90 -11.87 10.65
C PRO A 272 -14.45 -12.05 11.10
N LEU A 273 -13.55 -11.23 10.55
CA LEU A 273 -12.17 -11.17 11.04
C LEU A 273 -11.98 -9.93 11.91
N GLU A 274 -11.32 -10.12 13.05
CA GLU A 274 -10.97 -9.05 13.96
C GLU A 274 -9.47 -8.76 13.89
N TYR A 275 -9.12 -7.53 13.56
CA TYR A 275 -7.76 -7.01 13.52
C TYR A 275 -7.57 -6.10 14.74
N THR A 276 -6.57 -6.40 15.56
CA THR A 276 -6.30 -5.63 16.78
C THR A 276 -4.95 -4.95 16.69
N GLY A 277 -4.83 -3.75 17.24
CA GLY A 277 -3.58 -3.00 17.21
C GLY A 277 -3.65 -1.62 17.82
N THR A 278 -2.95 -0.65 17.22
CA THR A 278 -2.77 0.71 17.75
C THR A 278 -3.16 1.79 16.75
N TYR A 279 -3.64 2.91 17.27
CA TYR A 279 -3.75 4.18 16.54
C TYR A 279 -2.80 5.21 17.12
N ARG A 280 -1.86 5.71 16.31
CA ARG A 280 -0.87 6.72 16.72
C ARG A 280 -0.37 7.50 15.51
N LEU A 281 -0.25 8.82 15.67
CA LEU A 281 0.17 9.81 14.68
C LEU A 281 -0.52 9.63 13.32
N GLY A 282 -1.86 9.57 13.36
CA GLY A 282 -2.71 9.31 12.20
C GLY A 282 -2.62 7.90 11.63
N GLN A 283 -1.76 7.03 12.16
CA GLN A 283 -1.55 5.68 11.63
C GLN A 283 -2.31 4.64 12.45
N VAL A 284 -3.10 3.83 11.75
CA VAL A 284 -3.72 2.60 12.23
C VAL A 284 -2.83 1.43 11.82
N ALA A 285 -2.31 0.69 12.79
CA ALA A 285 -1.56 -0.54 12.57
C ALA A 285 -2.23 -1.67 13.35
N ALA A 286 -2.76 -2.68 12.66
CA ALA A 286 -3.50 -3.77 13.27
C ALA A 286 -3.18 -5.13 12.62
N ALA A 287 -3.38 -6.22 13.36
CA ALA A 287 -3.13 -7.56 12.86
C ALA A 287 -4.24 -8.54 13.27
N HIS A 288 -4.52 -9.50 12.39
CA HIS A 288 -5.39 -10.63 12.64
C HIS A 288 -4.55 -11.93 12.61
N PRO A 289 -4.38 -12.62 13.75
CA PRO A 289 -3.66 -13.89 13.77
C PRO A 289 -4.49 -14.98 13.06
N ILE A 290 -3.88 -15.70 12.14
CA ILE A 290 -4.54 -16.80 11.44
C ILE A 290 -4.49 -18.02 12.35
N THR A 291 -5.64 -18.36 12.94
CA THR A 291 -5.79 -19.43 13.94
C THR A 291 -6.69 -20.56 13.45
N GLU A 292 -7.52 -20.29 12.45
CA GLU A 292 -8.43 -21.28 11.86
C GLU A 292 -8.33 -21.27 10.33
N ALA A 293 -8.60 -22.43 9.71
CA ALA A 293 -8.55 -22.55 8.25
C ALA A 293 -9.56 -21.62 7.56
N GLY A 294 -10.66 -21.29 8.25
CA GLY A 294 -11.69 -20.35 7.78
C GLY A 294 -11.26 -18.88 7.79
N ASP A 295 -10.14 -18.54 8.43
CA ASP A 295 -9.59 -17.18 8.36
C ASP A 295 -9.05 -16.88 6.96
N MET A 296 -8.61 -17.91 6.25
CA MET A 296 -8.10 -17.83 4.89
C MET A 296 -9.22 -18.07 3.88
N GLY A 297 -9.24 -17.26 2.80
CA GLY A 297 -10.15 -17.43 1.68
C GLY A 297 -10.02 -18.81 1.02
N GLU A 298 -11.03 -19.18 0.21
CA GLU A 298 -11.13 -20.51 -0.40
C GLU A 298 -10.14 -20.79 -1.53
N ASN A 299 -9.33 -19.78 -1.90
CA ASN A 299 -8.32 -19.87 -2.96
C ASN A 299 -7.19 -20.86 -2.64
N LEU A 300 -7.03 -21.27 -1.38
CA LEU A 300 -6.06 -22.27 -0.97
C LEU A 300 -6.73 -23.62 -0.64
N PRO A 301 -6.14 -24.76 -1.03
CA PRO A 301 -6.60 -26.08 -0.63
C PRO A 301 -6.72 -26.20 0.89
N MET A 302 -7.73 -26.95 1.37
CA MET A 302 -8.02 -27.08 2.80
C MET A 302 -6.81 -27.59 3.61
N GLN A 303 -6.05 -28.54 3.04
CA GLN A 303 -4.87 -29.12 3.66
C GLN A 303 -3.75 -28.09 3.85
N VAL A 304 -3.59 -27.16 2.91
CA VAL A 304 -2.65 -26.04 3.01
C VAL A 304 -3.12 -25.09 4.10
N ARG A 305 -4.40 -24.71 4.07
CA ARG A 305 -5.00 -23.81 5.08
C ARG A 305 -4.84 -24.36 6.50
N GLN A 306 -5.09 -25.64 6.73
CA GLN A 306 -4.90 -26.28 8.03
C GLN A 306 -3.45 -26.25 8.52
N GLN A 307 -2.45 -26.38 7.63
CA GLN A 307 -1.06 -26.27 8.03
C GLN A 307 -0.71 -24.85 8.48
N LEU A 308 -1.24 -23.83 7.79
CA LEU A 308 -0.94 -22.42 8.04
C LEU A 308 -1.44 -21.92 9.40
N THR A 309 -2.51 -22.49 9.96
CA THR A 309 -3.03 -22.10 11.30
C THR A 309 -2.03 -22.36 12.43
N THR A 310 -1.07 -23.25 12.21
CA THR A 310 -0.02 -23.60 13.19
C THR A 310 1.28 -22.82 13.00
N LYS A 311 1.35 -21.94 12.00
CA LYS A 311 2.58 -21.24 11.59
C LYS A 311 2.72 -19.83 12.16
N HIS A 312 1.79 -19.41 13.03
CA HIS A 312 1.78 -18.09 13.68
C HIS A 312 1.85 -16.91 12.69
N ILE A 313 1.24 -17.08 11.52
CA ILE A 313 1.13 -16.04 10.52
C ILE A 313 -0.06 -15.12 10.82
N SER A 314 -0.09 -13.95 10.20
CA SER A 314 -1.14 -12.96 10.44
C SER A 314 -1.39 -12.13 9.20
N PHE A 315 -2.65 -11.76 8.97
CA PHE A 315 -2.95 -10.63 8.11
C PHE A 315 -2.66 -9.34 8.86
N ARG A 316 -2.18 -8.31 8.14
CA ARG A 316 -1.88 -7.00 8.74
C ARG A 316 -2.57 -5.89 7.98
N ILE A 317 -2.93 -4.83 8.69
CA ILE A 317 -3.52 -3.63 8.13
C ILE A 317 -2.67 -2.45 8.58
N ALA A 318 -2.32 -1.60 7.62
CA ALA A 318 -1.71 -0.30 7.84
C ALA A 318 -2.57 0.74 7.12
N LEU A 319 -3.31 1.57 7.85
CA LEU A 319 -4.14 2.64 7.29
C LEU A 319 -3.73 3.98 7.87
N ASP A 320 -3.92 5.03 7.09
CA ASP A 320 -3.77 6.40 7.53
C ASP A 320 -5.13 7.08 7.62
N PHE A 321 -5.31 7.77 8.73
CA PHE A 321 -6.41 8.66 8.99
C PHE A 321 -5.90 10.10 9.04
N CYS A 322 -6.40 10.91 8.11
CA CYS A 322 -5.96 12.28 7.97
C CYS A 322 -7.10 13.21 8.32
N SER A 323 -6.85 14.16 9.21
CA SER A 323 -7.83 15.16 9.64
C SER A 323 -8.43 15.96 8.48
N SER A 324 -7.67 16.15 7.39
CA SER A 324 -8.11 16.81 6.16
C SER A 324 -9.09 15.98 5.32
N ALA A 325 -9.19 14.67 5.56
CA ALA A 325 -10.09 13.75 4.87
C ALA A 325 -10.74 12.77 5.87
N PRO A 326 -11.59 13.26 6.80
CA PRO A 326 -12.09 12.48 7.92
C PRO A 326 -13.09 11.38 7.53
N SER A 327 -13.48 11.31 6.25
CA SER A 327 -14.34 10.25 5.72
C SER A 327 -13.59 9.16 4.94
N ALA A 328 -12.26 9.18 4.94
CA ALA A 328 -11.44 8.19 4.25
C ALA A 328 -10.30 7.65 5.13
N LEU A 329 -10.11 6.34 5.09
CA LEU A 329 -8.91 5.64 5.55
C LEU A 329 -8.22 5.02 4.34
N LYS A 330 -6.95 5.33 4.13
CA LYS A 330 -6.18 4.81 2.99
C LYS A 330 -4.93 4.10 3.46
N GLY A 331 -4.58 3.00 2.81
CA GLY A 331 -3.34 2.30 3.09
C GLY A 331 -3.34 0.91 2.50
N THR A 332 -2.86 -0.07 3.26
CA THR A 332 -2.65 -1.44 2.80
C THR A 332 -3.23 -2.50 3.72
N TRP A 333 -3.60 -3.62 3.10
CA TRP A 333 -3.82 -4.92 3.72
C TRP A 333 -2.71 -5.86 3.24
N SER A 334 -2.03 -6.50 4.17
CA SER A 334 -0.84 -7.31 3.93
C SER A 334 -1.10 -8.78 4.24
N SER A 335 -0.62 -9.63 3.33
CA SER A 335 -0.59 -11.09 3.45
C SER A 335 0.80 -11.59 3.06
N GLN A 336 1.03 -12.90 3.13
CA GLN A 336 2.32 -13.54 2.84
C GLN A 336 2.19 -14.54 1.69
N HIS A 337 3.26 -14.70 0.91
CA HIS A 337 3.34 -15.76 -0.09
C HIS A 337 3.46 -17.12 0.59
N VAL A 338 2.74 -18.10 0.04
CA VAL A 338 2.78 -19.50 0.50
C VAL A 338 3.11 -20.39 -0.68
N THR A 339 4.30 -20.97 -0.67
CA THR A 339 4.70 -22.02 -1.59
C THR A 339 4.32 -23.37 -0.99
N TYR A 340 3.68 -24.23 -1.78
CA TYR A 340 3.33 -25.59 -1.38
C TYR A 340 3.46 -26.57 -2.55
N ASP A 341 3.70 -27.83 -2.23
CA ASP A 341 3.73 -28.90 -3.23
C ASP A 341 2.31 -29.19 -3.77
N GLY A 342 2.10 -29.15 -5.08
CA GLY A 342 0.78 -29.33 -5.67
C GLY A 342 0.22 -30.75 -5.60
N MET A 343 1.06 -31.77 -5.37
CA MET A 343 0.64 -33.18 -5.30
C MET A 343 0.32 -33.60 -3.86
N PHE A 344 1.11 -33.13 -2.89
CA PHE A 344 1.03 -33.50 -1.48
C PHE A 344 0.50 -32.37 -0.58
N PHE A 345 0.27 -31.18 -1.13
CA PHE A 345 -0.22 -29.99 -0.43
C PHE A 345 0.65 -29.57 0.76
N GLN A 346 1.92 -29.94 0.77
CA GLN A 346 2.83 -29.64 1.86
C GLN A 346 3.38 -28.22 1.71
N VAL A 347 3.21 -27.38 2.74
CA VAL A 347 3.77 -26.03 2.76
C VAL A 347 5.29 -26.13 2.84
N SER A 348 5.98 -25.61 1.83
CA SER A 348 7.45 -25.59 1.75
C SER A 348 8.03 -24.28 2.24
N ARG A 349 7.35 -23.15 1.95
CA ARG A 349 7.82 -21.81 2.33
C ARG A 349 6.65 -20.87 2.60
N ILE A 350 6.82 -20.04 3.63
CA ILE A 350 6.03 -18.83 3.83
C ILE A 350 7.02 -17.68 3.80
N HIS A 351 6.81 -16.71 2.93
CA HIS A 351 7.77 -15.65 2.73
C HIS A 351 7.09 -14.37 2.28
N ASP A 352 7.85 -13.28 2.43
CA ASP A 352 7.68 -11.93 1.88
C ASP A 352 6.24 -11.36 1.92
N PRO A 353 6.01 -10.28 2.69
CA PRO A 353 4.69 -9.65 2.67
C PRO A 353 4.41 -9.07 1.27
N TYR A 354 3.18 -9.23 0.81
CA TYR A 354 2.66 -8.47 -0.32
C TYR A 354 1.43 -7.67 0.15
N ASP A 355 1.50 -6.38 -0.09
CA ASP A 355 0.53 -5.42 0.38
C ASP A 355 -0.40 -5.03 -0.76
N LEU A 356 -1.69 -5.23 -0.56
CA LEU A 356 -2.76 -4.77 -1.44
C LEU A 356 -3.32 -3.45 -0.94
N SER A 357 -3.82 -2.61 -1.84
CA SER A 357 -4.47 -1.36 -1.44
C SER A 357 -5.75 -1.65 -0.66
N LEU A 358 -5.89 -1.04 0.51
CA LEU A 358 -7.12 -1.02 1.28
C LEU A 358 -7.54 0.44 1.47
N ASN A 359 -8.67 0.82 0.88
CA ASN A 359 -9.27 2.13 1.09
C ASN A 359 -10.67 1.92 1.68
N LEU A 360 -10.94 2.54 2.82
CA LEU A 360 -12.23 2.52 3.49
C LEU A 360 -12.84 3.93 3.45
N SER A 361 -14.12 4.04 3.12
CA SER A 361 -14.91 5.26 3.30
C SER A 361 -16.02 5.07 4.32
N ARG A 362 -16.55 6.18 4.86
CA ARG A 362 -17.73 6.11 5.73
C ARG A 362 -18.93 5.51 5.01
N ALA A 363 -19.64 4.61 5.70
CA ALA A 363 -20.82 3.96 5.15
C ALA A 363 -21.87 5.00 4.70
N GLY A 364 -22.26 4.97 3.43
CA GLY A 364 -23.20 5.92 2.82
C GLY A 364 -22.56 7.00 1.93
N GLU A 365 -21.24 7.22 2.01
CA GLU A 365 -20.50 8.03 1.06
C GLU A 365 -19.85 7.11 0.01
N LYS A 366 -20.29 7.23 -1.26
CA LYS A 366 -19.58 6.58 -2.37
C LYS A 366 -18.15 7.14 -2.40
N VAL A 367 -17.15 6.27 -2.29
CA VAL A 367 -15.77 6.61 -2.68
C VAL A 367 -15.86 7.13 -4.11
N ALA A 368 -15.54 8.41 -4.31
CA ALA A 368 -15.33 8.92 -5.65
C ALA A 368 -14.13 8.14 -6.23
N GLN A 369 -14.40 7.10 -7.02
CA GLN A 369 -13.42 6.56 -7.94
C GLN A 369 -13.05 7.73 -8.85
N GLY A 370 -11.81 8.19 -8.73
CA GLY A 370 -11.33 9.39 -9.39
C GLY A 370 -11.47 9.30 -10.91
N ALA A 371 -12.52 9.91 -11.43
CA ALA A 371 -12.54 10.45 -12.78
C ALA A 371 -11.89 11.83 -12.71
N ALA A 372 -10.57 11.87 -12.85
CA ALA A 372 -9.89 13.09 -13.29
C ALA A 372 -9.69 12.96 -14.81
N GLN A 373 -10.77 13.15 -15.56
CA GLN A 373 -10.67 13.72 -16.89
C GLN A 373 -10.47 15.22 -16.68
N ASP A 374 -9.23 15.63 -16.43
CA ASP A 374 -8.84 17.00 -16.76
C ASP A 374 -8.15 16.95 -18.11
N GLU A 375 -8.79 17.62 -19.06
CA GLU A 375 -8.30 17.93 -20.39
C GLU A 375 -6.86 18.45 -20.30
N ILE A 376 -5.92 17.71 -20.90
CA ILE A 376 -4.64 18.29 -21.31
C ILE A 376 -4.88 18.85 -22.71
N PRO A 377 -4.57 20.14 -22.97
CA PRO A 377 -4.72 20.74 -24.30
C PRO A 377 -3.89 20.04 -25.39
#